data_AF-A0A2E7ZV11-F1
#
_entry.id   AF-A0A2E7ZV11-F1
#
_cell.length_a   1.000
_cell.length_b   1.000
_cell.length_c   1.000
_cell.angle_alpha   90.00
_cell.angle_beta   90.00
_cell.angle_gamma   90.00
#
_symmetry.space_group_name_H-M   'P 1'
#
loop_
_entity.id
_entity.type
_entity.pdbx_description
1 polymer ?
#
loop_
_entity_poly.entity_id
_entity_poly.type
_entity_poly.pdbx_seq_one_letter_code
_entity_poly.pdbx_strand_id
1 'polypeptide(L)'
;MTPEMNQIQHNTPPAWLGRSPWALVLDVIGGWRENRDKVLEVARMLAAMLRPSVVRERLERLRSLGHCDVTPTLSQLLIASRDQLSFSLGADTREFYRAQGIPWIFHNLRRFVAYPTTMMDPMGLFSSRDTIIQHILQTFHRHATYDLVLLSGHEGGLDEMARQLDELSSGHHPHQRSLDSLVEDGSYHQRLQQDVPEFIANPLIEARPIPDGLSQSAHLMLAMDQFKDVRGYTSYASRLQAGPDDVVLAFAQVVFNETLGEIFGLRLGPQTLAVQACEPALVHRHLPQHPSLTS
;
A
#
# COMPACT_ATOMS: atom_id res chain seq x y z
N MET A 1 4.13 -29.97 0.60
CA MET A 1 4.89 -28.77 1.00
C MET A 1 4.44 -27.66 0.07
N THR A 2 3.74 -26.65 0.58
CA THR A 2 3.37 -25.47 -0.22
C THR A 2 4.66 -24.79 -0.67
N PRO A 3 4.81 -24.43 -1.95
CA PRO A 3 5.94 -23.61 -2.36
C PRO A 3 5.95 -22.33 -1.50
N GLU A 4 7.13 -22.00 -0.97
CA GLU A 4 7.31 -20.80 -0.15
C GLU A 4 6.94 -19.58 -1.00
N MET A 5 6.13 -18.66 -0.48
CA MET A 5 5.55 -17.51 -1.22
C MET A 5 6.59 -16.77 -2.08
N ASN A 6 7.84 -16.71 -1.63
CA ASN A 6 8.97 -16.11 -2.35
C ASN A 6 9.30 -16.82 -3.67
N GLN A 7 9.15 -18.14 -3.75
CA GLN A 7 9.36 -18.93 -4.97
C GLN A 7 8.27 -18.65 -6.00
N ILE A 8 7.02 -18.51 -5.55
CA ILE A 8 5.87 -18.20 -6.42
C ILE A 8 6.02 -16.79 -7.02
N GLN A 9 6.59 -15.86 -6.26
CA GLN A 9 6.74 -14.46 -6.67
C GLN A 9 8.12 -14.12 -7.25
N HIS A 10 9.04 -15.09 -7.33
CA HIS A 10 10.42 -14.91 -7.79
C HIS A 10 11.19 -13.81 -7.04
N ASN A 11 10.95 -13.68 -5.73
CA ASN A 11 11.61 -12.66 -4.90
C ASN A 11 13.06 -13.07 -4.58
N THR A 12 13.96 -12.08 -4.54
CA THR A 12 15.37 -12.29 -4.15
C THR A 12 15.64 -11.68 -2.77
N PRO A 13 16.57 -12.24 -1.97
CA PRO A 13 16.88 -11.69 -0.66
C PRO A 13 17.26 -10.19 -0.73
N PRO A 14 16.89 -9.37 0.26
CA PRO A 14 17.23 -7.97 0.25
C PRO A 14 18.75 -7.76 0.35
N ALA A 15 19.28 -6.80 -0.41
CA ALA A 15 20.72 -6.52 -0.46
C ALA A 15 21.31 -6.11 0.90
N TRP A 16 20.47 -5.62 1.81
CA TRP A 16 20.87 -5.22 3.15
C TRP A 16 20.92 -6.36 4.18
N LEU A 17 20.51 -7.57 3.80
CA LEU A 17 20.58 -8.73 4.67
C LEU A 17 22.04 -9.04 5.04
N GLY A 18 22.34 -9.08 6.35
CA GLY A 18 23.69 -9.28 6.86
C GLY A 18 24.50 -8.00 7.11
N ARG A 19 23.98 -6.82 6.78
CA ARG A 19 24.59 -5.54 7.16
C ARG A 19 24.41 -5.26 8.65
N SER A 20 25.32 -4.47 9.24
CA SER A 20 25.25 -4.05 10.64
C SER A 20 23.96 -3.27 10.94
N PRO A 21 23.22 -3.60 12.01
CA PRO A 21 22.02 -2.84 12.40
C PRO A 21 22.26 -1.34 12.55
N TRP A 22 23.43 -0.94 13.06
CA TRP A 22 23.80 0.47 13.20
C TRP A 22 23.96 1.18 11.87
N ALA A 23 24.55 0.51 10.87
CA ALA A 23 24.65 1.07 9.52
C ALA A 23 23.26 1.28 8.90
N LEU A 24 22.37 0.31 9.08
CA LEU A 24 20.98 0.39 8.60
C LEU A 24 20.20 1.52 9.26
N VAL A 25 20.43 1.78 10.56
CA VAL A 25 19.81 2.91 11.28
C VAL A 25 20.36 4.24 10.77
N LEU A 26 21.68 4.38 10.61
CA LEU A 26 22.28 5.62 10.10
C LEU A 26 21.83 5.95 8.68
N ASP A 27 21.69 4.93 7.83
CA ASP A 27 21.19 5.09 6.45
C ASP A 27 19.77 5.64 6.40
N VAL A 28 18.89 5.23 7.32
CA VAL A 28 17.50 5.73 7.36
C VAL A 28 17.35 7.07 8.07
N ILE A 29 18.24 7.42 9.00
CA ILE A 29 18.29 8.76 9.59
C ILE A 29 18.60 9.78 8.49
N GLY A 30 19.57 9.49 7.62
CA GLY A 30 19.94 10.34 6.48
C GLY A 30 20.61 11.66 6.91
N GLY A 31 20.92 12.50 5.92
CA GLY A 31 21.51 13.82 6.11
C GLY A 31 20.50 14.95 6.33
N TRP A 32 20.99 16.19 6.33
CA TRP A 32 20.16 17.39 6.52
C TRP A 32 19.10 17.56 5.43
N ARG A 33 19.44 17.28 4.17
CA ARG A 33 18.53 17.44 3.03
C ARG A 33 17.38 16.45 3.13
N GLU A 34 17.69 15.19 3.38
CA GLU A 34 16.73 14.10 3.50
C GLU A 34 15.78 14.35 4.67
N ASN A 35 16.29 14.79 5.83
CA ASN A 35 15.44 15.12 6.97
C ASN A 35 14.55 16.35 6.73
N ARG A 36 15.01 17.35 5.97
CA ARG A 36 14.16 18.46 5.54
C ARG A 36 13.01 17.96 4.67
N ASP A 37 13.28 17.07 3.72
CA ASP A 37 12.25 16.49 2.85
C ASP A 37 11.20 15.74 3.67
N LYS A 38 11.62 14.90 4.64
CA LYS A 38 10.70 14.19 5.56
C LYS A 38 9.76 15.14 6.29
N VAL A 39 10.28 16.25 6.82
CA VAL A 39 9.46 17.25 7.53
C VAL A 39 8.47 17.93 6.59
N LEU A 40 8.91 18.28 5.37
CA LEU A 40 8.04 18.87 4.36
C LEU A 40 6.92 17.91 3.94
N GLU A 41 7.24 16.63 3.76
CA GLU A 41 6.26 15.60 3.43
C GLU A 41 5.21 15.42 4.54
N VAL A 42 5.63 15.36 5.80
CA VAL A 42 4.70 15.31 6.94
C VAL A 42 3.78 16.54 6.94
N ALA A 43 4.33 17.73 6.74
CA ALA A 43 3.53 18.96 6.69
C ALA A 43 2.54 18.95 5.51
N ARG A 44 2.95 18.49 4.32
CA ARG A 44 2.09 18.37 3.14
C ARG A 44 0.95 17.38 3.37
N MET A 45 1.24 16.23 3.98
CA MET A 45 0.24 15.22 4.29
C MET A 45 -0.78 15.74 5.32
N LEU A 46 -0.32 16.35 6.42
CA LEU A 46 -1.20 16.96 7.42
C LEU A 46 -2.08 18.06 6.79
N ALA A 47 -1.51 18.89 5.91
CA ALA A 47 -2.28 19.89 5.19
C ALA A 47 -3.32 19.27 4.23
N ALA A 48 -3.01 18.14 3.60
CA ALA A 48 -3.95 17.42 2.75
C ALA A 48 -5.11 16.80 3.55
N MET A 49 -4.85 16.28 4.75
CA MET A 49 -5.89 15.77 5.66
C MET A 49 -6.91 16.87 6.04
N LEU A 50 -6.47 18.12 6.13
CA LEU A 50 -7.33 19.27 6.41
C LEU A 50 -8.02 19.83 5.16
N ARG A 51 -7.75 19.26 3.97
CA ARG A 51 -8.29 19.72 2.68
C ARG A 51 -8.94 18.57 1.90
N PRO A 52 -10.15 18.14 2.27
CA PRO A 52 -10.87 17.07 1.58
C PRO A 52 -11.02 17.28 0.06
N SER A 53 -11.05 18.55 -0.39
CA SER A 53 -11.13 18.90 -1.82
C SER A 53 -9.95 18.35 -2.61
N VAL A 54 -8.75 18.28 -2.03
CA VAL A 54 -7.54 17.80 -2.71
C VAL A 54 -7.66 16.31 -3.04
N VAL A 55 -8.16 15.51 -2.09
CA VAL A 55 -8.43 14.08 -2.32
C VAL A 55 -9.53 13.92 -3.38
N ARG A 56 -10.56 14.75 -3.32
CA ARG A 56 -11.66 14.74 -4.29
C ARG A 56 -11.18 15.06 -5.71
N GLU A 57 -10.39 16.12 -5.89
CA GLU A 57 -9.81 16.52 -7.18
C GLU A 57 -8.96 15.40 -7.78
N ARG A 58 -8.13 14.74 -6.96
CA ARG A 58 -7.34 13.58 -7.40
C ARG A 58 -8.21 12.44 -7.89
N LEU A 59 -9.24 12.06 -7.12
CA LEU A 59 -10.14 10.98 -7.53
C LEU A 59 -10.96 11.35 -8.78
N GLU A 60 -11.36 12.61 -8.94
CA GLU A 60 -12.04 13.09 -10.14
C GLU A 60 -11.12 13.04 -11.37
N ARG A 61 -9.84 13.36 -11.19
CA ARG A 61 -8.83 13.15 -12.22
C ARG A 61 -8.63 11.67 -12.56
N LEU A 62 -8.52 10.80 -11.56
CA LEU A 62 -8.40 9.35 -11.80
C LEU A 62 -9.62 8.79 -12.53
N ARG A 63 -10.81 9.29 -12.20
CA ARG A 63 -12.04 8.96 -12.91
C ARG A 63 -12.02 9.47 -14.36
N SER A 64 -11.58 10.70 -14.61
CA SER A 64 -11.51 11.25 -15.98
C SER A 64 -10.48 10.53 -16.85
N LEU A 65 -9.44 9.95 -16.23
CA LEU A 65 -8.45 9.08 -16.87
C LEU A 65 -8.91 7.62 -17.04
N GLY A 66 -10.10 7.24 -16.54
CA GLY A 66 -10.66 5.89 -16.69
C GLY A 66 -10.16 4.85 -15.67
N HIS A 67 -9.45 5.29 -14.63
CA HIS A 67 -8.96 4.38 -13.58
C HIS A 67 -10.02 4.04 -12.53
N CYS A 68 -11.09 4.83 -12.41
CA CYS A 68 -12.19 4.61 -11.47
C CYS A 68 -13.52 4.92 -12.15
N ASP A 69 -14.56 4.13 -11.87
CA ASP A 69 -15.91 4.39 -12.41
C ASP A 69 -16.73 5.33 -11.53
N VAL A 70 -16.44 5.29 -10.22
CA VAL A 70 -17.17 5.98 -9.16
C VAL A 70 -16.20 6.77 -8.28
N THR A 71 -16.72 7.79 -7.60
CA THR A 71 -15.92 8.61 -6.66
C THR A 71 -16.54 8.50 -5.27
N PRO A 72 -16.02 7.62 -4.39
CA PRO A 72 -16.55 7.42 -3.05
C PRO A 72 -16.45 8.68 -2.19
N THR A 73 -17.22 8.73 -1.10
CA THR A 73 -17.11 9.77 -0.08
C THR A 73 -15.85 9.57 0.76
N LEU A 74 -15.42 10.60 1.48
CA LEU A 74 -14.26 10.49 2.38
C LEU A 74 -14.47 9.42 3.46
N SER A 75 -15.68 9.33 4.03
CA SER A 75 -16.01 8.30 5.02
C SER A 75 -15.90 6.89 4.44
N GLN A 76 -16.42 6.69 3.22
CA GLN A 76 -16.31 5.42 2.51
C GLN A 76 -14.85 5.02 2.26
N LEU A 77 -14.01 5.96 1.84
CA LEU A 77 -12.58 5.72 1.65
C LEU A 77 -11.93 5.32 2.97
N LEU A 78 -12.13 6.09 4.05
CA LEU A 78 -11.51 5.82 5.35
C LEU A 78 -11.89 4.46 5.94
N ILE A 79 -13.16 4.04 5.81
CA ILE A 79 -13.59 2.70 6.24
C ILE A 79 -12.98 1.61 5.35
N ALA A 80 -12.96 1.80 4.03
CA ALA A 80 -12.30 0.87 3.13
C ALA A 80 -10.79 0.73 3.43
N SER A 81 -10.11 1.83 3.75
CA SER A 81 -8.71 1.83 4.19
C SER A 81 -8.52 0.96 5.43
N ARG A 82 -9.40 1.15 6.43
CA ARG A 82 -9.37 0.37 7.67
C ARG A 82 -9.54 -1.11 7.38
N ASP A 83 -10.43 -1.51 6.46
CA ASP A 83 -10.66 -2.91 6.11
C ASP A 83 -9.45 -3.52 5.39
N GLN A 84 -8.86 -2.80 4.44
CA GLN A 84 -7.63 -3.22 3.75
C GLN A 84 -6.46 -3.41 4.74
N LEU A 85 -6.28 -2.49 5.68
CA LEU A 85 -5.23 -2.54 6.69
C LEU A 85 -5.41 -3.67 7.70
N SER A 86 -6.62 -3.75 8.27
CA SER A 86 -6.92 -4.67 9.37
C SER A 86 -6.82 -6.13 8.94
N PHE A 87 -7.04 -6.42 7.65
CA PHE A 87 -7.22 -7.78 7.17
C PHE A 87 -6.19 -8.23 6.14
N SER A 88 -5.84 -7.40 5.15
CA SER A 88 -4.95 -7.82 4.05
C SER A 88 -3.48 -7.56 4.35
N LEU A 89 -3.15 -6.34 4.80
CA LEU A 89 -1.74 -5.92 4.95
C LEU A 89 -1.09 -6.53 6.21
N GLY A 90 -1.83 -6.71 7.30
CA GLY A 90 -1.25 -7.21 8.55
C GLY A 90 -0.80 -8.68 8.52
N ALA A 91 -1.56 -9.56 7.85
CA ALA A 91 -1.31 -11.01 7.87
C ALA A 91 -0.36 -11.48 6.77
N ASP A 92 -0.57 -11.02 5.53
CA ASP A 92 0.24 -11.40 4.36
C ASP A 92 1.69 -10.89 4.48
N THR A 93 1.85 -9.61 4.85
CA THR A 93 3.18 -8.99 4.97
C THR A 93 4.00 -9.59 6.12
N ARG A 94 3.37 -10.01 7.23
CA ARG A 94 4.10 -10.70 8.32
C ARG A 94 4.63 -12.06 7.88
N GLU A 95 3.83 -12.82 7.14
CA GLU A 95 4.26 -14.12 6.62
C GLU A 95 5.37 -13.96 5.56
N PHE A 96 5.24 -12.96 4.68
CA PHE A 96 6.27 -12.58 3.73
C PHE A 96 7.61 -12.25 4.41
N TYR A 97 7.58 -11.39 5.43
CA TYR A 97 8.78 -10.99 6.15
C TYR A 97 9.41 -12.18 6.89
N ARG A 98 8.59 -13.05 7.48
CA ARG A 98 9.05 -14.27 8.15
C ARG A 98 9.78 -15.19 7.18
N ALA A 99 9.24 -15.39 5.98
CA ALA A 99 9.86 -16.21 4.94
C ALA A 99 11.18 -15.59 4.41
N GLN A 100 11.29 -14.27 4.40
CA GLN A 100 12.52 -13.57 3.98
C GLN A 100 13.55 -13.34 5.11
N GLY A 101 13.25 -13.76 6.35
CA GLY A 101 14.10 -13.48 7.51
C GLY A 101 14.19 -11.99 7.87
N ILE A 102 13.22 -11.18 7.44
CA ILE A 102 13.14 -9.74 7.72
C ILE A 102 12.58 -9.53 9.13
N PRO A 103 13.33 -8.91 10.06
CA PRO A 103 12.82 -8.68 11.41
C PRO A 103 11.72 -7.60 11.42
N TRP A 104 10.46 -8.01 11.60
CA TRP A 104 9.26 -7.17 11.46
C TRP A 104 9.35 -5.81 12.16
N ILE A 105 9.60 -5.81 13.47
CA ILE A 105 9.60 -4.59 14.29
C ILE A 105 10.74 -3.67 13.86
N PHE A 106 11.95 -4.20 13.75
CA PHE A 106 13.13 -3.43 13.39
C PHE A 106 13.03 -2.85 11.98
N HIS A 107 12.48 -3.60 11.03
CA HIS A 107 12.28 -3.15 9.67
C HIS A 107 11.24 -2.01 9.60
N ASN A 108 10.06 -2.19 10.21
CA ASN A 108 9.02 -1.17 10.21
C ASN A 108 9.43 0.11 10.97
N LEU A 109 10.19 0.00 12.06
CA LEU A 109 10.73 1.18 12.74
C LEU A 109 11.67 1.97 11.82
N ARG A 110 12.54 1.27 11.08
CA ARG A 110 13.42 1.93 10.09
C ARG A 110 12.63 2.56 8.96
N ARG A 111 11.57 1.89 8.47
CA ARG A 111 10.67 2.46 7.47
C ARG A 111 10.04 3.76 7.94
N PHE A 112 9.55 3.78 9.19
CA PHE A 112 8.94 4.97 9.79
C PHE A 112 9.94 6.13 9.94
N VAL A 113 11.17 5.84 10.38
CA VAL A 113 12.23 6.87 10.51
C VAL A 113 12.67 7.42 9.15
N ALA A 114 12.68 6.57 8.12
CA ALA A 114 13.02 6.97 6.77
C ALA A 114 11.92 7.84 6.14
N TYR A 115 10.68 7.35 6.15
CA TYR A 115 9.55 7.99 5.46
C TYR A 115 8.27 7.79 6.28
N PRO A 116 8.04 8.63 7.30
CA PRO A 116 6.89 8.45 8.20
C PRO A 116 5.56 8.52 7.46
N THR A 117 5.46 9.36 6.43
CA THR A 117 4.23 9.57 5.64
C THR A 117 3.78 8.32 4.89
N THR A 118 4.69 7.47 4.43
CA THR A 118 4.35 6.23 3.70
C THR A 118 3.66 5.19 4.59
N MET A 119 3.76 5.35 5.92
CA MET A 119 3.09 4.51 6.91
C MET A 119 1.85 5.17 7.51
N MET A 120 1.74 6.49 7.45
CA MET A 120 0.62 7.26 8.00
C MET A 120 -0.59 7.30 7.06
N ASP A 121 -0.35 7.22 5.75
CA ASP A 121 -1.40 7.12 4.72
C ASP A 121 -1.16 5.89 3.84
N PRO A 122 -1.50 4.69 4.34
CA PRO A 122 -1.24 3.44 3.61
C PRO A 122 -2.10 3.28 2.35
N MET A 123 -3.03 4.20 2.09
CA MET A 123 -3.81 4.22 0.86
C MET A 123 -3.25 5.14 -0.21
N GLY A 124 -2.30 6.01 0.14
CA GLY A 124 -1.69 6.99 -0.76
C GLY A 124 -2.61 8.16 -1.19
N LEU A 125 -3.86 8.24 -0.73
CA LEU A 125 -4.83 9.25 -1.18
C LEU A 125 -4.55 10.66 -0.64
N PHE A 126 -3.99 10.76 0.57
CA PHE A 126 -3.58 12.02 1.20
C PHE A 126 -2.10 12.32 0.95
N SER A 127 -1.35 11.31 0.55
CA SER A 127 0.08 11.38 0.26
C SER A 127 0.39 12.39 -0.83
N SER A 128 1.56 13.01 -0.74
CA SER A 128 2.07 13.80 -1.86
C SER A 128 2.56 12.86 -2.97
N ARG A 129 2.78 13.40 -4.17
CA ARG A 129 3.45 12.70 -5.27
C ARG A 129 4.76 12.08 -4.80
N ASP A 130 5.59 12.85 -4.09
CA ASP A 130 6.90 12.41 -3.66
C ASP A 130 6.78 11.33 -2.58
N THR A 131 5.81 11.41 -1.66
CA THR A 131 5.52 10.33 -0.69
C THR A 131 5.10 9.03 -1.39
N ILE A 132 4.25 9.09 -2.42
CA ILE A 132 3.87 7.89 -3.18
C ILE A 132 5.09 7.29 -3.90
N ILE A 133 5.92 8.12 -4.53
CA ILE A 133 7.16 7.63 -5.16
C ILE A 133 8.08 6.97 -4.12
N GLN A 134 8.28 7.59 -2.96
CA GLN A 134 9.08 6.97 -1.90
C GLN A 134 8.48 5.65 -1.43
N HIS A 135 7.15 5.55 -1.32
CA HIS A 135 6.48 4.28 -1.01
C HIS A 135 6.80 3.21 -2.06
N ILE A 136 6.62 3.54 -3.35
CA ILE A 136 6.92 2.66 -4.47
C ILE A 136 8.37 2.19 -4.42
N LEU A 137 9.33 3.08 -4.13
CA LEU A 137 10.76 2.74 -4.10
C LEU A 137 11.18 1.98 -2.83
N GLN A 138 10.44 2.15 -1.73
CA GLN A 138 10.83 1.64 -0.41
C GLN A 138 10.33 0.22 -0.13
N THR A 139 9.09 -0.12 -0.51
CA THR A 139 8.46 -1.39 -0.15
C THR A 139 8.24 -2.26 -1.38
N PHE A 140 8.35 -3.58 -1.20
CA PHE A 140 8.06 -4.50 -2.29
C PHE A 140 6.55 -4.52 -2.56
N HIS A 141 6.21 -4.34 -3.83
CA HIS A 141 4.88 -4.60 -4.35
C HIS A 141 4.97 -5.77 -5.33
N ARG A 142 3.98 -6.68 -5.31
CA ARG A 142 3.85 -7.70 -6.37
C ARG A 142 3.76 -7.06 -7.76
N HIS A 143 3.08 -5.92 -7.82
CA HIS A 143 3.06 -4.99 -8.94
C HIS A 143 2.77 -3.60 -8.39
N ALA A 144 3.38 -2.56 -8.95
CA ALA A 144 3.21 -1.18 -8.50
C ALA A 144 1.98 -0.48 -9.12
N THR A 145 1.11 -1.22 -9.83
CA THR A 145 -0.02 -0.66 -10.58
C THR A 145 -0.92 0.24 -9.74
N TYR A 146 -1.23 -0.15 -8.50
CA TYR A 146 -2.06 0.65 -7.60
C TYR A 146 -1.45 2.05 -7.40
N ASP A 147 -0.18 2.11 -7.01
CA ASP A 147 0.53 3.36 -6.72
C ASP A 147 0.84 4.18 -7.98
N LEU A 148 1.12 3.53 -9.11
CA LEU A 148 1.27 4.20 -10.40
C LEU A 148 -0.04 4.84 -10.88
N VAL A 149 -1.17 4.19 -10.63
CA VAL A 149 -2.48 4.80 -10.83
C VAL A 149 -2.65 6.01 -9.90
N LEU A 150 -2.33 5.91 -8.61
CA LEU A 150 -2.39 7.07 -7.71
C LEU A 150 -1.52 8.24 -8.19
N LEU A 151 -0.31 7.97 -8.68
CA LEU A 151 0.56 8.99 -9.27
C LEU A 151 -0.05 9.67 -10.50
N SER A 152 -0.88 8.98 -11.26
CA SER A 152 -1.62 9.58 -12.38
C SER A 152 -2.63 10.65 -11.91
N GLY A 153 -3.03 10.60 -10.64
CA GLY A 153 -3.81 11.63 -9.96
C GLY A 153 -3.02 12.92 -9.66
N HIS A 154 -1.70 12.88 -9.83
CA HIS A 154 -0.81 14.04 -9.72
C HIS A 154 -0.35 14.49 -11.10
N GLU A 155 -0.34 15.81 -11.33
CA GLU A 155 0.26 16.37 -12.54
C GLU A 155 1.77 16.05 -12.59
N GLY A 156 2.23 15.50 -13.71
CA GLY A 156 3.61 15.04 -13.88
C GLY A 156 4.04 13.92 -12.92
N GLY A 157 3.10 13.21 -12.29
CA GLY A 157 3.40 12.19 -11.28
C GLY A 157 4.25 11.03 -11.81
N LEU A 158 3.88 10.51 -13.00
CA LEU A 158 4.59 9.41 -13.65
C LEU A 158 5.94 9.84 -14.21
N ASP A 159 6.05 11.07 -14.74
CA ASP A 159 7.32 11.61 -15.24
C ASP A 159 8.34 11.75 -14.10
N GLU A 160 7.90 12.22 -12.93
CA GLU A 160 8.75 12.31 -11.75
C GLU A 160 9.16 10.93 -11.23
N MET A 161 8.27 9.94 -11.26
CA MET A 161 8.60 8.56 -10.90
C MET A 161 9.68 7.99 -11.82
N ALA A 162 9.54 8.17 -13.15
CA ALA A 162 10.54 7.73 -14.11
C ALA A 162 11.89 8.45 -13.89
N ARG A 163 11.86 9.76 -13.61
CA ARG A 163 13.05 10.56 -13.30
C ARG A 163 13.77 10.07 -12.05
N GLN A 164 13.06 9.85 -10.94
CA GLN A 164 13.68 9.36 -9.69
C GLN A 164 14.22 7.93 -9.84
N LEU A 165 13.56 7.09 -10.65
CA LEU A 165 14.06 5.75 -10.95
C LEU A 165 15.36 5.78 -11.77
N ASP A 166 15.50 6.72 -12.71
CA ASP A 166 16.74 6.97 -13.44
C ASP A 166 17.86 7.46 -12.51
N GLU A 167 17.55 8.39 -11.59
CA GLU A 167 18.49 8.83 -10.55
C GLU A 167 18.95 7.68 -9.66
N LEU A 168 18.04 6.76 -9.30
CA LEU A 168 18.36 5.59 -8.50
C LEU A 168 19.27 4.63 -9.27
N SER A 169 18.98 4.41 -10.55
CA SER A 169 19.79 3.56 -11.42
C SER A 169 21.21 4.06 -11.65
N SER A 170 21.36 5.40 -11.68
CA SER A 170 22.65 6.06 -11.86
C SER A 170 23.38 6.32 -10.54
N GLY A 171 22.77 5.98 -9.39
CA GLY A 171 23.35 6.16 -8.06
C GLY A 171 23.39 7.61 -7.57
N HIS A 172 22.60 8.51 -8.18
CA HIS A 172 22.53 9.93 -7.82
C HIS A 172 21.29 10.28 -6.99
N HIS A 173 20.42 9.32 -6.71
CA HIS A 173 19.20 9.59 -5.95
C HIS A 173 19.52 10.09 -4.53
N PRO A 174 18.95 11.21 -4.07
CA PRO A 174 19.26 11.79 -2.76
C PRO A 174 19.05 10.83 -1.59
N HIS A 175 18.13 9.88 -1.75
CA HIS A 175 17.79 8.90 -0.71
C HIS A 175 18.31 7.48 -0.97
N GLN A 176 19.25 7.30 -1.90
CA GLN A 176 19.79 5.99 -2.31
C GLN A 176 20.10 5.07 -1.11
N ARG A 177 20.90 5.56 -0.15
CA ARG A 177 21.33 4.77 1.02
C ARG A 177 20.17 4.27 1.88
N SER A 178 19.13 5.10 2.03
CA SER A 178 17.94 4.77 2.80
C SER A 178 17.15 3.67 2.08
N LEU A 179 16.92 3.84 0.78
CA LEU A 179 16.21 2.88 -0.07
C LEU A 179 16.94 1.52 -0.14
N ASP A 180 18.26 1.51 -0.34
CA ASP A 180 19.08 0.29 -0.35
C ASP A 180 19.03 -0.46 0.99
N SER A 181 18.75 0.25 2.08
CA SER A 181 18.61 -0.32 3.42
C SER A 181 17.19 -0.80 3.73
N LEU A 182 16.20 -0.48 2.90
CA LEU A 182 14.79 -0.71 3.16
C LEU A 182 14.13 -1.65 2.15
N VAL A 183 14.57 -1.67 0.90
CA VAL A 183 13.90 -2.50 -0.12
C VAL A 183 13.90 -3.97 0.27
N GLU A 184 12.73 -4.60 0.24
CA GLU A 184 12.51 -5.95 0.79
C GLU A 184 12.91 -7.06 -0.19
N ASP A 185 13.05 -6.73 -1.48
CA ASP A 185 13.51 -7.65 -2.53
C ASP A 185 14.64 -7.01 -3.32
N GLY A 186 15.78 -7.68 -3.39
CA GLY A 186 16.99 -7.19 -4.06
C GLY A 186 16.85 -6.94 -5.56
N SER A 187 15.83 -7.51 -6.21
CA SER A 187 15.57 -7.35 -7.65
C SER A 187 14.45 -6.36 -7.97
N TYR A 188 13.86 -5.75 -6.94
CA TYR A 188 12.64 -4.96 -7.09
C TYR A 188 12.84 -3.67 -7.90
N HIS A 189 13.89 -2.89 -7.65
CA HIS A 189 14.16 -1.67 -8.44
C HIS A 189 14.44 -1.99 -9.90
N GLN A 190 15.08 -3.12 -10.20
CA GLN A 190 15.26 -3.57 -11.58
C GLN A 190 13.92 -3.90 -12.26
N ARG A 191 12.96 -4.51 -11.55
CA ARG A 191 11.62 -4.72 -12.09
C ARG A 191 10.88 -3.40 -12.33
N LEU A 192 11.01 -2.43 -11.43
CA LEU A 192 10.42 -1.11 -11.64
C LEU A 192 10.93 -0.43 -12.91
N GLN A 193 12.19 -0.64 -13.31
CA GLN A 193 12.73 -0.11 -14.57
C GLN A 193 12.03 -0.65 -15.81
N GLN A 194 11.33 -1.78 -15.69
CA GLN A 194 10.52 -2.38 -16.76
C GLN A 194 9.04 -2.01 -16.59
N ASP A 195 8.52 -2.17 -15.38
CA ASP A 195 7.10 -1.99 -15.06
C ASP A 195 6.65 -0.52 -15.22
N VAL A 196 7.50 0.47 -14.88
CA VAL A 196 7.13 1.89 -14.97
C VAL A 196 6.98 2.36 -16.43
N PRO A 197 7.94 2.14 -17.35
CA PRO A 197 7.74 2.44 -18.77
C PRO A 197 6.57 1.69 -19.40
N GLU A 198 6.35 0.42 -19.03
CA GLU A 198 5.21 -0.37 -19.51
C GLU A 198 3.89 0.28 -19.11
N PHE A 199 3.76 0.70 -17.84
CA PHE A 199 2.58 1.40 -17.36
C PHE A 199 2.40 2.77 -18.03
N ILE A 200 3.47 3.54 -18.22
CA ILE A 200 3.39 4.83 -18.93
C ILE A 200 2.88 4.63 -20.37
N ALA A 201 3.34 3.58 -21.05
CA ALA A 201 2.91 3.26 -22.40
C ALA A 201 1.45 2.75 -22.46
N ASN A 202 0.99 2.06 -21.40
CA ASN A 202 -0.37 1.57 -21.27
C ASN A 202 -0.92 1.78 -19.84
N PRO A 203 -1.44 3.00 -19.53
CA PRO A 203 -1.89 3.32 -18.18
C PRO A 203 -3.11 2.51 -17.70
N LEU A 204 -3.81 1.85 -18.62
CA LEU A 204 -4.97 1.01 -18.33
C LEU A 204 -4.62 -0.49 -18.31
N ILE A 205 -3.33 -0.83 -18.21
CA ILE A 205 -2.89 -2.21 -18.04
C ILE A 205 -3.55 -2.82 -16.79
N GLU A 206 -4.05 -4.04 -16.93
CA GLU A 206 -4.67 -4.75 -15.82
C GLU A 206 -3.62 -5.12 -14.76
N ALA A 207 -3.99 -4.99 -13.49
CA ALA A 207 -3.18 -5.45 -12.37
C ALA A 207 -2.90 -6.96 -12.49
N ARG A 208 -1.66 -7.37 -12.22
CA ARG A 208 -1.27 -8.78 -12.28
C ARG A 208 -2.19 -9.63 -11.38
N PRO A 209 -2.65 -10.80 -11.85
CA PRO A 209 -3.52 -11.65 -11.05
C PRO A 209 -2.81 -12.13 -9.78
N ILE A 210 -3.58 -12.29 -8.70
CA ILE A 210 -3.08 -12.94 -7.48
C ILE A 210 -2.87 -14.43 -7.78
N PRO A 211 -1.68 -15.00 -7.57
CA PRO A 211 -1.45 -16.43 -7.79
C PRO A 211 -2.38 -17.29 -6.93
N ASP A 212 -2.93 -18.34 -7.50
CA ASP A 212 -3.81 -19.26 -6.76
C ASP A 212 -3.03 -19.96 -5.64
N GLY A 213 -3.66 -20.15 -4.49
CA GLY A 213 -3.07 -20.83 -3.34
C GLY A 213 -1.99 -20.05 -2.58
N LEU A 214 -1.83 -18.75 -2.88
CA LEU A 214 -0.87 -17.88 -2.17
C LEU A 214 -1.14 -17.82 -0.66
N SER A 215 -2.42 -17.84 -0.26
CA SER A 215 -2.84 -17.99 1.12
C SER A 215 -3.89 -19.11 1.25
N GLN A 216 -3.89 -19.77 2.42
CA GLN A 216 -4.94 -20.72 2.80
C GLN A 216 -6.26 -20.03 3.16
N SER A 217 -6.24 -18.72 3.45
CA SER A 217 -7.44 -17.96 3.79
C SER A 217 -8.13 -17.45 2.52
N ALA A 218 -9.28 -18.03 2.18
CA ALA A 218 -10.11 -17.59 1.05
C ALA A 218 -10.54 -16.11 1.15
N HIS A 219 -10.83 -15.65 2.37
CA HIS A 219 -11.14 -14.25 2.60
C HIS A 219 -9.92 -13.36 2.31
N LEU A 220 -8.71 -13.78 2.73
CA LEU A 220 -7.49 -13.01 2.45
C LEU A 220 -7.23 -12.94 0.94
N MET A 221 -7.38 -14.05 0.22
CA MET A 221 -7.30 -14.08 -1.24
C MET A 221 -8.30 -13.13 -1.90
N LEU A 222 -9.56 -13.10 -1.41
CA LEU A 222 -10.57 -12.14 -1.86
C LEU A 222 -10.14 -10.69 -1.60
N ALA A 223 -9.62 -10.39 -0.41
CA ALA A 223 -9.15 -9.04 -0.05
C ALA A 223 -8.00 -8.59 -0.97
N MET A 224 -7.02 -9.46 -1.18
CA MET A 224 -5.87 -9.18 -2.04
C MET A 224 -6.30 -8.92 -3.48
N ASP A 225 -7.27 -9.67 -4.01
CA ASP A 225 -7.76 -9.49 -5.37
C ASP A 225 -8.67 -8.24 -5.49
N GLN A 226 -9.43 -7.92 -4.44
CA GLN A 226 -10.29 -6.74 -4.37
C GLN A 226 -9.49 -5.43 -4.29
N PHE A 227 -8.40 -5.40 -3.52
CA PHE A 227 -7.63 -4.20 -3.23
C PHE A 227 -6.34 -4.06 -4.04
N LYS A 228 -6.10 -4.94 -5.03
CA LYS A 228 -4.87 -4.88 -5.85
C LYS A 228 -4.75 -3.64 -6.73
N ASP A 229 -5.85 -2.99 -7.06
CA ASP A 229 -5.87 -1.76 -7.87
C ASP A 229 -6.87 -0.72 -7.34
N VAL A 230 -6.73 0.51 -7.82
CA VAL A 230 -7.54 1.64 -7.37
C VAL A 230 -9.01 1.48 -7.78
N ARG A 231 -9.30 0.80 -8.89
CA ARG A 231 -10.68 0.55 -9.32
C ARG A 231 -11.41 -0.38 -8.34
N GLY A 232 -10.78 -1.49 -7.97
CA GLY A 232 -11.29 -2.42 -6.97
C GLY A 232 -11.46 -1.75 -5.61
N TYR A 233 -10.48 -0.96 -5.17
CA TYR A 233 -10.60 -0.20 -3.93
C TYR A 233 -11.76 0.81 -3.95
N THR A 234 -11.87 1.64 -5.00
CA THR A 234 -12.93 2.65 -5.10
C THR A 234 -14.32 2.05 -5.29
N SER A 235 -14.43 0.95 -6.03
CA SER A 235 -15.68 0.20 -6.17
C SER A 235 -16.15 -0.35 -4.82
N TYR A 236 -15.25 -1.03 -4.09
CA TYR A 236 -15.54 -1.52 -2.74
C TYR A 236 -15.99 -0.40 -1.81
N ALA A 237 -15.21 0.68 -1.74
CA ALA A 237 -15.51 1.83 -0.90
C ALA A 237 -16.90 2.42 -1.22
N SER A 238 -17.24 2.56 -2.51
CA SER A 238 -18.53 3.13 -2.94
C SER A 238 -19.76 2.34 -2.47
N ARG A 239 -19.61 1.03 -2.22
CA ARG A 239 -20.68 0.12 -1.79
C ARG A 239 -20.82 0.08 -0.26
N LEU A 240 -19.86 0.65 0.47
CA LEU A 240 -19.96 0.76 1.93
C LEU A 240 -21.03 1.78 2.30
N GLN A 241 -21.89 1.38 3.25
CA GLN A 241 -22.80 2.28 3.94
C GLN A 241 -22.05 2.92 5.11
N ALA A 242 -21.24 3.95 4.81
CA ALA A 242 -20.35 4.59 5.78
C ALA A 242 -20.59 6.10 5.84
N GLY A 243 -20.92 6.59 7.04
CA GLY A 243 -21.01 8.01 7.39
C GLY A 243 -19.85 8.48 8.28
N PRO A 244 -19.84 9.77 8.67
CA PRO A 244 -18.82 10.32 9.57
C PRO A 244 -18.74 9.61 10.93
N ASP A 245 -19.88 9.20 11.48
CA ASP A 245 -19.94 8.53 12.78
C ASP A 245 -19.27 7.15 12.76
N ASP A 246 -19.40 6.43 11.64
CA ASP A 246 -18.72 5.15 11.44
C ASP A 246 -17.21 5.30 11.43
N VAL A 247 -16.70 6.42 10.88
CA VAL A 247 -15.27 6.73 10.89
C VAL A 247 -14.79 6.91 12.32
N VAL A 248 -15.49 7.72 13.12
CA VAL A 248 -15.12 7.94 14.53
C VAL A 248 -15.11 6.62 15.31
N LEU A 249 -16.13 5.78 15.11
CA LEU A 249 -16.21 4.47 15.74
C LEU A 249 -15.06 3.55 15.30
N ALA A 250 -14.76 3.50 14.00
CA ALA A 250 -13.68 2.67 13.47
C ALA A 250 -12.31 3.11 14.03
N PHE A 251 -12.05 4.42 14.12
CA PHE A 251 -10.82 4.93 14.75
C PHE A 251 -10.76 4.59 16.24
N ALA A 252 -11.86 4.73 16.98
CA ALA A 252 -11.91 4.34 18.39
C ALA A 252 -11.64 2.84 18.59
N GLN A 253 -12.16 1.98 17.70
CA GLN A 253 -11.88 0.54 17.71
C GLN A 253 -10.41 0.24 17.44
N VAL A 254 -9.78 0.91 16.47
CA VAL A 254 -8.34 0.75 16.20
C VAL A 254 -7.53 1.16 17.42
N VAL A 255 -7.79 2.33 18.01
CA VAL A 255 -7.09 2.80 19.23
C VAL A 255 -7.27 1.82 20.38
N PHE A 256 -8.49 1.30 20.60
CA PHE A 256 -8.73 0.30 21.63
C PHE A 256 -7.92 -0.98 21.36
N ASN A 257 -7.98 -1.51 20.14
CA ASN A 257 -7.32 -2.76 19.76
C ASN A 257 -5.79 -2.68 19.95
N GLU A 258 -5.18 -1.56 19.55
CA GLU A 258 -3.74 -1.32 19.65
C GLU A 258 -3.26 -0.95 21.07
N THR A 259 -4.17 -0.69 22.02
CA THR A 259 -3.80 -0.31 23.39
C THR A 259 -4.22 -1.37 24.41
N LEU A 260 -5.52 -1.48 24.66
CA LEU A 260 -6.11 -2.38 25.65
C LEU A 260 -6.41 -3.75 25.05
N GLY A 261 -6.81 -3.79 23.79
CA GLY A 261 -7.18 -5.01 23.09
C GLY A 261 -6.03 -6.03 23.03
N GLU A 262 -4.82 -5.57 22.73
CA GLU A 262 -3.63 -6.44 22.75
C GLU A 262 -3.32 -6.96 24.17
N ILE A 263 -3.42 -6.10 25.19
CA ILE A 263 -3.18 -6.48 26.60
C ILE A 263 -4.19 -7.54 27.07
N PHE A 264 -5.46 -7.40 26.68
CA PHE A 264 -6.55 -8.28 27.13
C PHE A 264 -6.91 -9.40 26.15
N GLY A 265 -6.24 -9.48 25.00
CA GLY A 265 -6.59 -10.44 23.93
C GLY A 265 -7.97 -10.21 23.31
N LEU A 266 -8.51 -8.99 23.37
CA LEU A 266 -9.82 -8.62 22.84
C LEU A 266 -9.67 -7.81 21.57
N ARG A 267 -10.50 -8.10 20.56
CA ARG A 267 -10.58 -7.31 19.32
C ARG A 267 -11.99 -6.83 19.10
N LEU A 268 -12.16 -5.52 18.96
CA LEU A 268 -13.40 -4.87 18.61
C LEU A 268 -13.46 -4.58 17.11
N GLY A 269 -14.68 -4.63 16.57
CA GLY A 269 -14.95 -4.33 15.16
C GLY A 269 -14.80 -5.52 14.22
N PRO A 270 -15.05 -5.30 12.92
CA PRO A 270 -14.99 -6.37 11.91
C PRO A 270 -13.58 -6.95 11.80
N GLN A 271 -13.45 -8.27 11.84
CA GLN A 271 -12.15 -8.94 11.67
C GLN A 271 -11.85 -9.34 10.23
N THR A 272 -12.81 -9.10 9.32
CA THR A 272 -12.69 -9.36 7.88
C THR A 272 -13.27 -8.18 7.11
N LEU A 273 -13.04 -8.16 5.80
CA LEU A 273 -13.70 -7.24 4.89
C LEU A 273 -15.23 -7.46 4.83
N ALA A 274 -15.97 -6.44 4.40
CA ALA A 274 -17.40 -6.52 4.12
C ALA A 274 -17.62 -7.23 2.77
N VAL A 275 -17.83 -8.56 2.79
CA VAL A 275 -17.96 -9.39 1.58
C VAL A 275 -19.06 -8.88 0.63
N GLN A 276 -20.13 -8.30 1.17
CA GLN A 276 -21.22 -7.69 0.39
C GLN A 276 -20.80 -6.45 -0.41
N ALA A 277 -19.69 -5.81 -0.06
CA ALA A 277 -19.12 -4.67 -0.80
C ALA A 277 -18.09 -5.12 -1.85
N CYS A 278 -17.65 -6.37 -1.84
CA CYS A 278 -16.75 -6.91 -2.86
C CYS A 278 -17.42 -7.07 -4.23
N GLU A 279 -16.59 -7.16 -5.27
CA GLU A 279 -17.04 -7.52 -6.60
C GLU A 279 -17.67 -8.93 -6.60
N PRO A 280 -18.91 -9.10 -7.10
CA PRO A 280 -19.59 -10.39 -7.11
C PRO A 280 -18.78 -11.50 -7.80
N ALA A 281 -18.07 -11.16 -8.89
CA ALA A 281 -17.20 -12.10 -9.59
C ALA A 281 -16.03 -12.60 -8.73
N LEU A 282 -15.44 -11.72 -7.91
CA LEU A 282 -14.36 -12.08 -6.99
C LEU A 282 -14.90 -12.91 -5.81
N VAL A 283 -16.07 -12.55 -5.28
CA VAL A 283 -16.75 -13.34 -4.24
C VAL A 283 -17.04 -14.75 -4.75
N HIS A 284 -17.57 -14.89 -5.98
CA HIS A 284 -17.83 -16.22 -6.55
C HIS A 284 -16.55 -17.04 -6.73
N ARG A 285 -15.46 -16.40 -7.16
CA ARG A 285 -14.15 -17.06 -7.35
C ARG A 285 -13.57 -17.58 -6.03
N HIS A 286 -13.55 -16.75 -4.99
CA HIS A 286 -12.84 -17.05 -3.75
C HIS A 286 -13.73 -17.65 -2.66
N LEU A 287 -15.03 -17.35 -2.67
CA LEU A 287 -16.03 -17.80 -1.69
C LEU A 287 -17.28 -18.38 -2.40
N PRO A 288 -17.16 -19.48 -3.17
CA PRO A 288 -18.25 -20.02 -3.99
C PRO A 288 -19.48 -20.48 -3.19
N GLN A 289 -19.32 -20.70 -1.88
CA GLN A 289 -20.39 -21.10 -0.96
C GLN A 289 -21.09 -19.92 -0.27
N HIS A 290 -20.67 -18.67 -0.54
CA HIS A 290 -21.25 -17.51 0.12
C HIS A 290 -22.67 -17.22 -0.41
N PRO A 291 -23.69 -17.08 0.45
CA PRO A 291 -25.11 -17.03 0.06
C PRO A 291 -25.56 -15.75 -0.66
N SER A 292 -24.64 -14.88 -1.09
CA SER A 292 -24.95 -13.54 -1.61
C SER A 292 -25.13 -13.46 -3.14
N LEU A 293 -25.45 -14.57 -3.83
CA LEU A 293 -25.62 -14.60 -5.30
C LEU A 293 -27.05 -14.93 -5.77
N THR A 294 -28.04 -14.82 -4.89
CA THR A 294 -29.45 -14.90 -5.27
C THR A 294 -30.17 -13.60 -4.95
N SER A 295 -30.01 -12.60 -5.81
CA SER A 295 -30.95 -11.48 -5.97
C SER A 295 -30.72 -10.81 -7.32
#